data_AF-A0A820RMA7-F1
#
_entry.id   AF-A0A820RMA7-F1
#
_cell.length_a   1.000
_cell.length_b   1.000
_cell.length_c   1.000
_cell.angle_alpha   90.00
_cell.angle_beta   90.00
_cell.angle_gamma   90.00
#
_symmetry.space_group_name_H-M   'P 1'
#
loop_
_entity.id
_entity.type
_entity.pdbx_description
1 polymer ?
#
loop_
_entity_poly.entity_id
_entity_poly.type
_entity_poly.pdbx_seq_one_letter_code
_entity_poly.pdbx_strand_id
1 'polypeptide(L)'
;MPSYKLSYFNLRGFAEVSRLIFAAAGEKFEDVRYEREQWPEHKAEMPLGQMPVLEVDGVKLPQSAAIARYLAKQFHLAGKDNFEQAQVDAVVDTIYDLLKAFMPSRREQDEA
;
A
#
# COMPACT_ATOMS: atom_id res chain seq x y z
N MET A 1 0.30 21.59 5.36
CA MET A 1 0.60 20.14 5.35
C MET A 1 -0.15 19.56 4.17
N PRO A 2 0.47 18.65 3.39
CA PRO A 2 -0.19 17.99 2.28
C PRO A 2 -1.44 17.25 2.76
N SER A 3 -2.47 17.22 1.92
CA SER A 3 -3.67 16.41 2.17
C SER A 3 -3.43 14.99 1.68
N TYR A 4 -3.62 14.02 2.57
CA TYR A 4 -3.48 12.60 2.26
C TYR A 4 -4.82 11.88 2.28
N LYS A 5 -5.10 11.11 1.22
CA LYS A 5 -6.24 10.20 1.14
C LYS A 5 -5.78 8.83 0.67
N LEU A 6 -6.03 7.78 1.45
CA LEU A 6 -5.67 6.41 1.12
C LEU A 6 -6.94 5.61 0.82
N SER A 7 -7.06 5.16 -0.44
CA SER A 7 -8.18 4.36 -0.90
C SER A 7 -7.82 2.88 -0.98
N TYR A 8 -8.58 2.03 -0.29
CA TYR A 8 -8.44 0.58 -0.37
C TYR A 8 -9.75 -0.14 -0.05
N PHE A 9 -9.76 -1.46 -0.20
CA PHE A 9 -10.85 -2.28 0.31
C PHE A 9 -10.98 -2.15 1.83
N ASN A 10 -12.18 -2.43 2.37
CA ASN A 10 -12.43 -2.54 3.81
C ASN A 10 -11.78 -3.81 4.42
N LEU A 11 -10.47 -3.88 4.33
CA LEU A 11 -9.59 -4.92 4.85
C LEU A 11 -8.21 -4.31 5.10
N ARG A 12 -7.37 -5.05 5.85
CA ARG A 12 -5.97 -4.64 6.10
C ARG A 12 -5.15 -4.71 4.81
N GLY A 13 -4.82 -5.93 4.39
CA GLY A 13 -4.18 -6.24 3.10
C GLY A 13 -2.97 -5.36 2.79
N PHE A 14 -2.84 -4.96 1.53
CA PHE A 14 -1.69 -4.21 1.03
C PHE A 14 -1.66 -2.73 1.48
N ALA A 15 -2.78 -2.16 1.97
CA ALA A 15 -2.82 -0.78 2.45
C ALA A 15 -2.40 -0.64 3.92
N GLU A 16 -2.40 -1.74 4.68
CA GLU A 16 -2.19 -1.67 6.13
C GLU A 16 -0.82 -1.11 6.51
N VAL A 17 0.22 -1.44 5.75
CA VAL A 17 1.57 -0.92 5.98
C VAL A 17 1.57 0.62 5.89
N SER A 18 0.85 1.19 4.92
CA SER A 18 0.71 2.65 4.79
C SER A 18 -0.07 3.26 5.95
N ARG A 19 -1.14 2.59 6.43
CA ARG A 19 -1.90 3.04 7.62
C ARG A 19 -1.01 3.05 8.87
N LEU A 20 -0.19 2.03 9.05
CA LEU A 20 0.76 1.94 10.16
C LEU A 20 1.84 3.01 10.08
N ILE A 21 2.32 3.35 8.88
CA ILE A 21 3.26 4.47 8.68
C ILE A 21 2.63 5.79 9.11
N PHE A 22 1.39 6.09 8.69
CA PHE A 22 0.68 7.29 9.15
C PHE A 22 0.52 7.33 10.67
N ALA A 23 0.11 6.20 11.27
CA ALA A 23 -0.05 6.10 12.72
C ALA A 23 1.27 6.31 13.48
N ALA A 24 2.38 5.72 13.00
CA ALA A 24 3.70 5.90 13.59
C ALA A 24 4.22 7.33 13.48
N ALA A 25 3.89 8.02 12.38
CA ALA A 25 4.23 9.43 12.16
C ALA A 25 3.32 10.41 12.93
N GLY A 26 2.19 9.94 13.47
CA GLY A 26 1.16 10.82 14.04
C GLY A 26 0.46 11.71 13.00
N GLU A 27 0.57 11.37 11.71
CA GLU A 27 0.05 12.16 10.60
C GLU A 27 -1.39 11.77 10.29
N LYS A 28 -2.24 12.78 10.04
CA LYS A 28 -3.65 12.56 9.71
C LYS A 28 -3.80 12.28 8.22
N PHE A 29 -4.73 11.39 7.88
CA PHE A 29 -5.11 11.09 6.51
C PHE A 29 -6.58 10.65 6.46
N GLU A 30 -7.20 10.76 5.30
CA GLU A 30 -8.51 10.20 5.02
C GLU A 30 -8.37 8.71 4.64
N ASP A 31 -8.89 7.80 5.47
CA ASP A 31 -8.89 6.35 5.22
C ASP A 31 -10.19 5.95 4.51
N VAL A 32 -10.18 5.94 3.18
CA VAL A 32 -11.33 5.57 2.36
C VAL A 32 -11.36 4.06 2.16
N ARG A 33 -12.41 3.43 2.68
CA ARG A 33 -12.60 1.98 2.64
C ARG A 33 -13.82 1.62 1.82
N TYR A 34 -13.58 0.89 0.73
CA TYR A 34 -14.64 0.39 -0.13
C TYR A 34 -14.99 -1.05 0.20
N GLU A 35 -16.29 -1.35 0.25
CA GLU A 35 -16.76 -2.71 0.21
C GLU A 35 -16.53 -3.33 -1.18
N ARG A 36 -16.49 -4.66 -1.27
CA ARG A 36 -16.16 -5.35 -2.53
C ARG A 36 -17.16 -5.05 -3.64
N GLU A 37 -18.41 -4.81 -3.26
CA GLU A 37 -19.54 -4.52 -4.13
C GLU A 37 -19.43 -3.13 -4.78
N GLN A 38 -18.74 -2.19 -4.11
CA GLN A 38 -18.52 -0.82 -4.60
C GLN A 38 -17.34 -0.72 -5.58
N TRP A 39 -16.46 -1.72 -5.58
CA TRP A 39 -15.24 -1.68 -6.40
C TRP A 39 -15.47 -1.50 -7.91
N PRO A 40 -16.47 -2.13 -8.55
CA PRO A 40 -16.71 -1.92 -9.98
C PRO A 40 -16.88 -0.45 -10.36
N GLU A 41 -17.48 0.37 -9.49
CA GLU A 41 -17.73 1.80 -9.72
C GLU A 41 -16.44 2.62 -9.66
N HIS A 42 -15.55 2.30 -8.71
CA HIS A 42 -14.31 3.04 -8.49
C HIS A 42 -13.12 2.57 -9.34
N LYS A 43 -13.22 1.40 -9.99
CA LYS A 43 -12.11 0.81 -10.74
C LYS A 43 -11.57 1.72 -11.84
N ALA A 44 -12.46 2.40 -12.57
CA ALA A 44 -12.07 3.31 -13.66
C ALA A 44 -11.36 4.57 -13.16
N GLU A 45 -11.57 4.95 -11.89
CA GLU A 45 -10.97 6.12 -11.27
C GLU A 45 -9.53 5.87 -10.79
N MET A 46 -9.11 4.60 -10.69
CA MET A 46 -7.79 4.22 -10.20
C MET A 46 -6.78 4.16 -11.35
N PRO A 47 -5.56 4.72 -11.21
CA PRO A 47 -4.61 4.86 -12.33
C PRO A 47 -4.27 3.57 -13.06
N LEU A 48 -4.24 2.45 -12.34
CA LEU A 48 -3.95 1.12 -12.88
C LEU A 48 -5.14 0.16 -12.79
N GLY A 49 -6.34 0.67 -12.51
CA GLY A 49 -7.52 -0.17 -12.26
C GLY A 49 -7.32 -1.13 -11.08
N GLN A 50 -6.54 -0.71 -10.08
CA GLN A 50 -6.12 -1.49 -8.91
C GLN A 50 -6.06 -0.58 -7.68
N MET A 51 -6.18 -1.18 -6.49
CA MET A 51 -5.96 -0.54 -5.20
C MET A 51 -4.88 -1.32 -4.42
N PRO A 52 -4.13 -0.69 -3.49
CA PRO A 52 -4.34 0.66 -2.95
C PRO A 52 -3.88 1.80 -3.86
N VAL A 53 -4.43 2.98 -3.62
CA VAL A 53 -4.01 4.26 -4.20
C VAL A 53 -3.92 5.29 -3.08
N LEU A 54 -2.77 5.98 -3.01
CA LEU A 54 -2.61 7.17 -2.17
C LEU A 54 -2.83 8.41 -3.05
N GLU A 55 -3.60 9.37 -2.58
CA GLU A 55 -3.72 10.69 -3.19
C GLU A 55 -3.01 11.71 -2.30
N VAL A 56 -2.11 12.49 -2.89
CA VAL A 56 -1.37 13.57 -2.23
C VAL A 56 -1.70 14.87 -2.96
N ASP A 57 -2.39 15.78 -2.29
CA ASP A 57 -2.82 17.07 -2.87
C ASP A 57 -3.52 16.90 -4.25
N GLY A 58 -4.36 15.88 -4.37
CA GLY A 58 -5.11 15.56 -5.60
C GLY A 58 -4.36 14.68 -6.61
N VAL A 59 -3.07 14.39 -6.40
CA VAL A 59 -2.26 13.54 -7.29
C VAL A 59 -2.25 12.10 -6.81
N LYS A 60 -2.65 11.17 -7.68
CA LYS A 60 -2.78 9.73 -7.35
C LYS A 60 -1.47 8.96 -7.59
N LEU A 61 -1.02 8.24 -6.56
CA LEU A 61 0.10 7.30 -6.54
C LEU A 61 -0.43 5.86 -6.35
N PRO A 62 -0.38 5.00 -7.37
CA PRO A 62 -0.69 3.57 -7.23
C PRO A 62 0.50 2.78 -6.67
N GLN A 63 0.31 1.47 -6.47
CA GLN A 63 1.31 0.48 -5.98
C GLN A 63 1.65 0.59 -4.50
N SER A 64 1.22 -0.40 -3.71
CA SER A 64 1.36 -0.42 -2.25
C SER A 64 2.78 -0.23 -1.75
N ALA A 65 3.76 -0.90 -2.36
CA ALA A 65 5.17 -0.77 -1.96
C ALA A 65 5.72 0.65 -2.28
N ALA A 66 5.33 1.24 -3.40
CA ALA A 66 5.72 2.61 -3.75
C ALA A 66 5.10 3.63 -2.80
N ILE A 67 3.83 3.46 -2.46
CA ILE A 67 3.12 4.28 -1.45
C ILE A 67 3.84 4.18 -0.10
N ALA A 68 4.12 2.97 0.38
CA ALA A 68 4.79 2.76 1.66
C ALA A 68 6.19 3.40 1.69
N ARG A 69 7.02 3.21 0.66
CA ARG A 69 8.33 3.86 0.56
C ARG A 69 8.23 5.38 0.54
N TYR A 70 7.30 5.93 -0.25
CA TYR A 70 7.09 7.37 -0.31
C TYR A 70 6.76 7.93 1.08
N LEU A 71 5.77 7.37 1.77
CA LEU A 71 5.37 7.80 3.11
C LEU A 71 6.49 7.61 4.13
N ALA A 72 7.20 6.49 4.10
CA ALA A 72 8.33 6.24 4.98
C ALA A 72 9.44 7.28 4.78
N LYS A 73 9.72 7.70 3.54
CA LYS A 73 10.69 8.78 3.27
C LYS A 73 10.18 10.13 3.77
N GLN A 74 8.90 10.46 3.53
CA GLN A 74 8.30 11.71 4.00
C GLN A 74 8.35 11.84 5.53
N PHE A 75 8.18 10.74 6.26
CA PHE A 75 8.14 10.74 7.72
C PHE A 75 9.44 10.23 8.38
N HIS A 76 10.55 10.18 7.64
CA HIS A 76 11.86 9.79 8.16
C HIS A 76 11.94 8.37 8.78
N LEU A 77 11.16 7.43 8.23
CA LEU A 77 11.10 6.02 8.62
C LEU A 77 11.77 5.06 7.62
N ALA A 78 12.40 5.57 6.57
CA ALA A 78 12.99 4.75 5.49
C ALA A 78 14.48 4.41 5.68
N GLY A 79 15.12 4.85 6.77
CA GLY A 79 16.58 4.79 6.94
C GLY A 79 17.25 6.16 6.76
N LYS A 80 18.49 6.29 7.22
CA LYS A 80 19.20 7.58 7.33
C LYS A 80 19.91 8.00 6.06
N ASP A 81 20.28 7.05 5.22
CA ASP A 81 21.00 7.29 3.97
C ASP A 81 20.49 6.39 2.84
N ASN A 82 21.10 6.54 1.66
CA ASN A 82 20.70 5.81 0.46
C ASN A 82 20.91 4.29 0.60
N PHE A 83 21.92 3.85 1.36
CA PHE A 83 22.22 2.43 1.50
C PHE A 83 21.31 1.78 2.54
N GLU A 84 21.07 2.43 3.68
CA GLU A 84 20.07 1.97 4.65
C GLU A 84 18.68 1.89 4.01
N GLN A 85 18.30 2.87 3.18
CA GLN A 85 17.06 2.82 2.39
C GLN A 85 17.01 1.60 1.47
N ALA A 86 18.11 1.31 0.75
CA ALA A 86 18.18 0.15 -0.11
C ALA A 86 18.07 -1.18 0.68
N GLN A 87 18.60 -1.24 1.91
CA GLN A 87 18.46 -2.40 2.78
C GLN A 87 17.00 -2.61 3.22
N VAL A 88 16.29 -1.53 3.56
CA VAL A 88 14.84 -1.59 3.85
C VAL A 88 14.07 -2.07 2.63
N ASP A 89 14.37 -1.52 1.44
CA ASP A 89 13.74 -1.91 0.18
C ASP A 89 13.96 -3.39 -0.13
N ALA A 90 15.17 -3.91 0.08
CA ALA A 90 15.47 -5.32 -0.12
C ALA A 90 14.64 -6.24 0.78
N VAL A 91 14.43 -5.87 2.05
CA VAL A 91 13.57 -6.63 2.98
C VAL A 91 12.13 -6.60 2.52
N VAL A 92 11.61 -5.42 2.16
CA VAL A 92 10.23 -5.26 1.67
C VAL A 92 10.02 -6.09 0.41
N ASP A 93 10.88 -5.97 -0.59
CA ASP A 93 10.73 -6.66 -1.87
C ASP A 93 10.85 -8.19 -1.69
N THR A 94 11.72 -8.67 -0.78
CA THR A 94 11.80 -10.10 -0.42
C THR A 94 10.48 -10.62 0.16
N ILE A 95 9.80 -9.85 1.01
CA ILE A 95 8.49 -10.20 1.55
C ILE A 95 7.44 -10.24 0.43
N TYR A 96 7.48 -9.30 -0.52
CA TYR A 96 6.57 -9.29 -1.66
C TYR A 96 6.78 -10.49 -2.58
N ASP A 97 8.02 -10.90 -2.82
CA ASP A 97 8.33 -12.12 -3.59
C ASP A 97 7.79 -13.36 -2.89
N LEU A 98 7.96 -13.46 -1.57
CA LEU A 98 7.39 -14.56 -0.78
C LEU A 98 5.86 -14.59 -0.86
N LEU A 99 5.20 -13.44 -0.69
CA LEU A 99 3.75 -13.33 -0.81
C LEU A 99 3.26 -13.70 -2.21
N LYS A 100 3.99 -13.29 -3.26
CA LYS A 100 3.68 -13.64 -4.64
C LYS A 100 3.84 -15.14 -4.89
N ALA A 101 4.86 -15.78 -4.33
CA ALA A 101 5.07 -17.21 -4.41
C ALA A 101 3.99 -18.00 -3.65
N PHE A 102 3.49 -17.46 -2.53
CA PHE A 102 2.46 -18.10 -1.72
C PHE A 102 1.03 -17.90 -2.26
N MET A 103 0.73 -16.81 -2.97
CA MET A 103 -0.63 -16.53 -3.45
C MET A 103 -1.29 -17.65 -4.29
N PRO A 104 -0.58 -18.38 -5.17
CA PRO A 104 -1.15 -19.50 -5.92
C PRO A 104 -1.72 -20.61 -5.04
N SER A 105 -1.10 -20.93 -3.89
CA SER A 105 -1.57 -22.01 -3.02
C SER A 105 -2.95 -21.76 -2.43
N ARG A 106 -3.39 -20.49 -2.35
CA ARG A 106 -4.76 -20.14 -1.94
C ARG A 106 -5.83 -20.59 -2.93
N ARG A 107 -5.43 -21.01 -4.13
CA ARG A 107 -6.32 -21.48 -5.20
C ARG A 107 -6.12 -22.97 -5.49
N GLU A 108 -5.22 -23.63 -4.79
CA GLU A 108 -5.09 -25.09 -4.85
C GLU A 108 -6.35 -25.70 -4.23
N GLN A 109 -6.96 -26.63 -4.96
CA GLN A 109 -8.06 -27.45 -4.46
C GLN A 109 -7.42 -28.71 -3.86
N ASP A 110 -7.93 -29.18 -2.72
CA ASP A 110 -7.50 -30.44 -2.15
C ASP A 110 -7.72 -31.57 -3.16
N GLU A 111 -6.73 -32.46 -3.29
CA GLU A 111 -6.89 -33.68 -4.09
C GLU A 111 -7.96 -34.56 -3.43
N ALA A 112 -8.89 -35.07 -4.26
CA ALA A 112 -10.06 -35.84 -3.85
C ALA A 112 -9.71 -37.24 -3.32
#